data_AF-A0A355SBL5-F1
#
_entry.id   AF-A0A355SBL5-F1
#
_cell.length_a   1.000
_cell.length_b   1.000
_cell.length_c   1.000
_cell.angle_alpha   90.00
_cell.angle_beta   90.00
_cell.angle_gamma   90.00
#
_symmetry.space_group_name_H-M   'P 1'
#
loop_
_entity.id
_entity.type
_entity.pdbx_description
1 polymer ?
#
loop_
_entity_poly.entity_id
_entity_poly.type
_entity_poly.pdbx_seq_one_letter_code
_entity_poly.pdbx_strand_id
1 'polypeptide(L)'
;MAKLSGLIERSYGRVFKTTLHAVNPIKKAVVRTECRVHRFINNQSIIILKNDGYINAYNLFKKHIDDLNFGVVWADQDLKNSNHFYNPQKNRGLYGFSNAFKECTVYYTSSLVWWKNRNIKKSMFYLGAACHLVQDVTVPQHVNIKLFKHHRQYERWV
;
A
#
# COMPACT_ATOMS: atom_id res chain seq x y z
N MET A 1 8.47 -29.41 -14.01
CA MET A 1 8.45 -28.02 -14.54
C MET A 1 8.16 -26.96 -13.46
N ALA A 2 7.15 -27.09 -12.59
CA ALA A 2 6.82 -26.10 -11.55
C ALA A 2 7.92 -25.82 -10.48
N LYS A 3 8.77 -26.81 -10.15
CA LYS A 3 9.90 -26.63 -9.22
C LYS A 3 11.03 -25.77 -9.80
N LEU A 4 11.29 -25.90 -11.11
CA LEU A 4 12.34 -25.16 -11.81
C LEU A 4 11.95 -23.68 -11.99
N SER A 5 10.68 -23.42 -12.32
CA SER A 5 10.14 -22.05 -12.38
C SER A 5 10.15 -21.36 -11.02
N GLY A 6 9.89 -22.07 -9.93
CA GLY A 6 9.99 -21.53 -8.57
C GLY A 6 11.41 -21.19 -8.11
N LEU A 7 12.42 -21.97 -8.55
CA LEU A 7 13.83 -21.69 -8.26
C LEU A 7 14.35 -20.47 -9.04
N ILE A 8 13.97 -20.35 -10.31
CA ILE A 8 14.27 -19.18 -11.15
C ILE A 8 13.61 -17.93 -10.55
N GLU A 9 12.34 -18.03 -10.12
CA GLU A 9 11.64 -16.92 -9.48
C GLU A 9 12.34 -16.43 -8.22
N ARG A 10 12.70 -17.35 -7.33
CA ARG A 10 13.37 -17.01 -6.07
C ARG A 10 14.73 -16.38 -6.30
N SER A 11 15.48 -16.87 -7.28
CA SER A 11 16.80 -16.35 -7.63
C SER A 11 16.70 -14.96 -8.24
N TYR A 12 15.79 -14.76 -9.20
CA TYR A 12 15.49 -13.46 -9.79
C TYR A 12 15.01 -12.45 -8.73
N GLY A 13 14.04 -12.85 -7.91
CA GLY A 13 13.48 -12.01 -6.85
C GLY A 13 14.54 -11.60 -5.82
N ARG A 14 15.48 -12.50 -5.49
CA ARG A 14 16.59 -12.19 -4.59
C ARG A 14 17.52 -11.14 -5.20
N VAL A 15 17.98 -11.35 -6.42
CA VAL A 15 18.87 -10.40 -7.12
C VAL A 15 18.19 -9.04 -7.25
N PHE A 16 16.93 -9.01 -7.71
CA PHE A 16 16.21 -7.76 -7.88
C PHE A 16 15.95 -7.04 -6.55
N LYS A 17 15.61 -7.75 -5.46
CA LYS A 17 15.53 -7.16 -4.11
C LYS A 17 16.86 -6.58 -3.65
N THR A 18 17.97 -7.29 -3.85
CA THR A 18 19.30 -6.79 -3.47
C THR A 18 19.65 -5.51 -4.23
N THR A 19 19.41 -5.46 -5.54
CA THR A 19 19.60 -4.25 -6.35
C THR A 19 18.74 -3.10 -5.85
N LEU A 20 17.46 -3.35 -5.58
CA LEU A 20 16.54 -2.36 -5.03
C LEU A 20 17.03 -1.83 -3.67
N HIS A 21 17.53 -2.71 -2.78
CA HIS A 21 18.08 -2.31 -1.48
C HIS A 21 19.29 -1.39 -1.60
N ALA A 22 20.19 -1.66 -2.55
CA ALA A 22 21.36 -0.82 -2.80
C ALA A 22 20.98 0.61 -3.26
N VAL A 23 19.90 0.76 -4.03
CA VAL A 23 19.46 2.08 -4.55
C VAL A 23 18.51 2.84 -3.61
N ASN A 24 17.96 2.19 -2.57
CA ASN A 24 16.96 2.79 -1.67
C ASN A 24 17.45 4.07 -0.94
N PRO A 25 18.70 4.15 -0.44
CA PRO A 25 19.19 5.38 0.19
C PRO A 25 19.19 6.59 -0.76
N ILE A 26 19.57 6.37 -2.03
CA ILE A 26 19.58 7.41 -3.07
C ILE A 26 18.14 7.84 -3.39
N LYS A 27 17.21 6.88 -3.53
CA LYS A 27 15.79 7.17 -3.75
C LYS A 27 15.25 8.10 -2.65
N LYS A 28 15.56 7.82 -1.37
CA LYS A 28 15.12 8.64 -0.23
C LYS A 28 15.68 10.06 -0.23
N ALA A 29 16.93 10.22 -0.65
CA ALA A 29 17.56 11.53 -0.70
C ALA A 29 16.94 12.44 -1.78
N VAL A 30 16.46 11.86 -2.88
CA VAL A 30 16.00 12.60 -4.07
C VAL A 30 14.47 12.69 -4.16
N VAL A 31 13.72 11.74 -3.60
CA VAL A 31 12.27 11.63 -3.78
C VAL A 31 11.56 11.62 -2.44
N ARG A 32 10.68 12.61 -2.22
CA ARG A 32 9.74 12.61 -1.10
C ARG A 32 8.45 11.90 -1.50
N THR A 33 8.12 10.81 -0.82
CA THR A 33 6.84 10.09 -0.98
C THR A 33 5.81 10.75 -0.08
N GLU A 34 4.95 11.61 -0.64
CA GLU A 34 3.94 12.36 0.13
C GLU A 34 2.53 11.76 0.06
N CYS A 35 2.27 10.80 -0.83
CA CYS A 35 0.98 10.12 -1.03
C CYS A 35 -0.25 11.07 -0.99
N ARG A 36 -0.16 12.23 -1.65
CA ARG A 36 -1.16 13.31 -1.54
C ARG A 36 -2.56 12.84 -1.92
N VAL A 37 -2.68 12.09 -3.03
CA VAL A 37 -3.96 11.54 -3.52
C VAL A 37 -4.57 10.57 -2.51
N HIS A 38 -3.79 9.65 -1.93
CA HIS A 38 -4.29 8.71 -0.93
C HIS A 38 -4.78 9.40 0.35
N ARG A 39 -4.04 10.40 0.84
CA ARG A 39 -4.50 11.23 1.97
C ARG A 39 -5.77 11.99 1.62
N PHE A 40 -5.87 12.52 0.40
CA PHE A 40 -7.08 13.16 -0.08
C PHE A 40 -8.28 12.19 -0.05
N ILE A 41 -8.12 10.98 -0.58
CA ILE A 41 -9.16 9.95 -0.57
C ILE A 41 -9.62 9.66 0.86
N ASN A 42 -8.71 9.45 1.81
CA ASN A 42 -9.07 9.23 3.22
C ASN A 42 -9.89 10.39 3.82
N ASN A 43 -9.48 11.64 3.55
CA ASN A 43 -10.21 12.81 4.03
C ASN A 43 -11.60 12.90 3.42
N GLN A 44 -11.75 12.60 2.12
CA GLN A 44 -13.06 12.54 1.47
C GLN A 44 -13.93 11.40 2.03
N SER A 45 -13.35 10.23 2.31
CA SER A 45 -14.09 9.11 2.93
C SER A 45 -14.67 9.48 4.29
N ILE A 46 -13.96 10.27 5.10
CA ILE A 46 -14.49 10.76 6.40
C ILE A 46 -15.67 11.71 6.20
N ILE A 47 -15.63 12.57 5.17
CA ILE A 47 -16.75 13.46 4.84
C ILE A 47 -17.97 12.65 4.38
N ILE A 48 -17.77 11.63 3.55
CA ILE A 48 -18.82 10.70 3.11
C ILE A 48 -19.48 10.04 4.32
N LEU A 49 -18.70 9.48 5.26
CA LEU A 49 -19.24 8.88 6.48
C LEU A 49 -20.15 9.84 7.27
N LYS A 50 -19.79 11.12 7.34
CA LYS A 50 -20.62 12.13 8.00
C LYS A 50 -21.93 12.36 7.25
N ASN A 51 -21.84 12.52 5.92
CA ASN A 51 -23.00 12.82 5.07
C ASN A 51 -23.99 11.66 5.03
N ASP A 52 -23.49 10.42 5.13
CA ASP A 52 -24.30 9.20 5.20
C ASP A 52 -24.88 8.93 6.60
N GLY A 53 -24.63 9.82 7.58
CA GLY A 53 -25.18 9.71 8.93
C GLY A 53 -24.38 8.83 9.89
N TYR A 54 -23.22 8.30 9.50
CA TYR A 54 -22.33 7.50 10.37
C TYR A 54 -21.49 8.38 11.30
N ILE A 55 -22.16 9.17 12.15
CA ILE A 55 -21.53 10.21 12.99
C ILE A 55 -20.48 9.62 13.96
N ASN A 56 -20.72 8.44 14.53
CA ASN A 56 -19.76 7.79 15.43
C ASN A 56 -18.47 7.41 14.69
N ALA A 57 -18.58 6.85 13.48
CA ALA A 57 -17.42 6.51 12.65
C ALA A 57 -16.69 7.77 12.20
N TYR A 58 -17.41 8.79 11.74
CA TYR A 58 -16.85 10.10 11.40
C TYR A 58 -16.02 10.68 12.55
N ASN A 59 -16.56 10.71 13.77
CA ASN A 59 -15.86 11.26 14.93
C ASN A 59 -14.61 10.45 15.28
N LEU A 60 -14.69 9.12 15.21
CA LEU A 60 -13.54 8.23 15.44
C LEU A 60 -12.42 8.48 14.42
N PHE A 61 -12.74 8.44 13.13
CA PHE A 61 -11.75 8.58 12.07
C PHE A 61 -11.20 10.01 11.98
N LYS A 62 -12.04 11.03 12.17
CA LYS A 62 -11.57 12.42 12.23
C LYS A 62 -10.57 12.64 13.35
N LYS A 63 -10.78 12.01 14.52
CA LYS A 63 -9.84 12.09 15.65
C LYS A 63 -8.48 11.43 15.35
N HIS A 64 -8.45 10.43 14.48
CA HIS A 64 -7.26 9.62 14.17
C HIS A 64 -6.79 9.73 12.71
N ILE A 65 -7.18 10.78 12.00
CA ILE A 65 -6.87 10.95 10.57
C ILE A 65 -5.36 11.06 10.32
N ASP A 66 -4.61 11.66 11.25
CA ASP A 66 -3.16 11.75 11.14
C ASP A 66 -2.50 10.37 11.28
N ASP A 67 -2.93 9.57 12.25
CA ASP A 67 -2.45 8.19 12.43
C ASP A 67 -2.73 7.36 11.17
N LEU A 68 -3.94 7.46 10.62
CA LEU A 68 -4.35 6.81 9.36
C LEU A 68 -3.47 7.26 8.19
N ASN A 69 -3.26 8.55 8.02
CA ASN A 69 -2.46 9.11 6.92
C ASN A 69 -0.96 8.81 7.06
N PHE A 70 -0.44 8.68 8.28
CA PHE A 70 0.93 8.18 8.49
C PHE A 70 1.07 6.74 8.01
N GLY A 71 0.07 5.90 8.25
CA GLY A 71 0.01 4.54 7.74
C GLY A 71 0.05 4.47 6.22
N VAL A 72 -0.75 5.32 5.56
CA VAL A 72 -0.77 5.46 4.10
C VAL A 72 0.62 5.80 3.56
N VAL A 73 1.22 6.88 4.07
CA VAL A 73 2.53 7.33 3.59
C VAL A 73 3.61 6.27 3.85
N TRP A 74 3.55 5.59 4.99
CA TRP A 74 4.51 4.54 5.35
C TRP A 74 4.43 3.30 4.44
N ALA A 75 3.26 2.98 3.90
CA ALA A 75 3.08 1.85 3.00
C ALA A 75 3.85 2.03 1.68
N ASP A 76 3.93 3.26 1.17
CA ASP A 76 4.61 3.57 -0.11
C ASP A 76 6.08 4.02 0.05
N GLN A 77 6.55 4.12 1.29
CA GLN A 77 7.96 4.35 1.57
C GLN A 77 8.82 3.11 1.25
N ASP A 78 10.11 3.36 1.02
CA ASP A 78 11.09 2.31 0.72
C ASP A 78 10.81 1.57 -0.59
N LEU A 79 11.11 0.27 -0.59
CA LEU A 79 10.92 -0.69 -1.69
C LEU A 79 9.58 -1.42 -1.58
N LYS A 80 8.71 -1.02 -0.64
CA LYS A 80 7.42 -1.67 -0.40
C LYS A 80 6.49 -1.59 -1.61
N ASN A 81 6.62 -0.54 -2.41
CA ASN A 81 5.91 -0.36 -3.68
C ASN A 81 6.01 -1.56 -4.63
N SER A 82 7.10 -2.35 -4.56
CA SER A 82 7.26 -3.58 -5.36
C SER A 82 6.21 -4.66 -5.03
N ASN A 83 5.56 -4.58 -3.87
CA ASN A 83 4.50 -5.47 -3.43
C ASN A 83 3.08 -4.92 -3.71
N HIS A 84 2.92 -3.71 -4.28
CA HIS A 84 1.61 -3.05 -4.42
C HIS A 84 0.80 -3.53 -5.64
N PHE A 85 1.34 -4.49 -6.39
CA PHE A 85 0.70 -5.04 -7.58
C PHE A 85 -0.12 -6.28 -7.24
N TYR A 86 -1.31 -6.38 -7.82
CA TYR A 86 -2.11 -7.61 -7.77
C TYR A 86 -3.02 -7.71 -9.00
N ASN A 87 -2.86 -8.78 -9.76
CA ASN A 87 -3.77 -9.10 -10.86
C ASN A 87 -4.77 -10.18 -10.40
N PRO A 88 -6.08 -9.87 -10.33
CA PRO A 88 -7.09 -10.80 -9.82
C PRO A 88 -7.36 -11.99 -10.77
N GLN A 89 -7.08 -11.86 -12.07
CA GLN A 89 -7.24 -12.97 -13.02
C GLN A 89 -6.09 -13.97 -12.91
N LYS A 90 -4.89 -13.49 -12.56
CA LYS A 90 -3.67 -14.31 -12.45
C LYS A 90 -3.34 -14.70 -11.00
N ASN A 91 -4.09 -14.18 -10.03
CA ASN A 91 -3.87 -14.35 -8.58
C ASN A 91 -2.42 -14.13 -8.14
N ARG A 92 -1.75 -13.10 -8.69
CA ARG A 92 -0.34 -12.80 -8.39
C ARG A 92 0.02 -11.33 -8.54
N GLY A 93 1.10 -10.93 -7.87
CA GLY A 93 1.74 -9.61 -8.01
C GLY A 93 2.98 -9.67 -8.92
N LEU A 94 3.95 -8.80 -8.64
CA LEU A 94 5.22 -8.77 -9.36
C LEU A 94 6.04 -10.05 -9.09
N TYR A 95 6.64 -10.61 -10.14
CA TYR A 95 7.39 -11.87 -10.06
C TYR A 95 8.59 -11.76 -9.09
N GLY A 96 8.67 -12.67 -8.12
CA GLY A 96 9.70 -12.64 -7.06
C GLY A 96 9.39 -11.75 -5.84
N PHE A 97 8.20 -11.16 -5.76
CA PHE A 97 7.74 -10.27 -4.68
C PHE A 97 6.50 -10.81 -3.97
N SER A 98 6.11 -10.13 -2.88
CA SER A 98 4.76 -10.30 -2.31
C SER A 98 3.74 -9.67 -3.26
N ASN A 99 2.49 -9.52 -2.82
CA ASN A 99 1.45 -8.89 -3.62
C ASN A 99 0.48 -8.08 -2.76
N ALA A 100 -0.26 -7.18 -3.40
CA ALA A 100 -1.09 -6.20 -2.69
C ALA A 100 -2.13 -6.88 -1.80
N PHE A 101 -2.71 -7.99 -2.25
CA PHE A 101 -3.69 -8.75 -1.49
C PHE A 101 -3.10 -9.32 -0.18
N LYS A 102 -1.91 -9.93 -0.27
CA LYS A 102 -1.23 -10.51 0.90
C LYS A 102 -0.79 -9.43 1.88
N GLU A 103 -0.18 -8.35 1.39
CA GLU A 103 0.24 -7.23 2.26
C GLU A 103 -0.96 -6.54 2.91
N CYS A 104 -2.05 -6.31 2.15
CA CYS A 104 -3.27 -5.71 2.67
C CYS A 104 -3.87 -6.57 3.78
N THR A 105 -3.91 -7.90 3.60
CA THR A 105 -4.36 -8.83 4.64
C THR A 105 -3.51 -8.70 5.90
N VAL A 106 -2.18 -8.67 5.79
CA VAL A 106 -1.27 -8.52 6.95
C VAL A 106 -1.51 -7.21 7.68
N TYR A 107 -1.62 -6.09 6.96
CA TYR A 107 -1.86 -4.78 7.58
C TYR A 107 -3.24 -4.69 8.22
N TYR A 108 -4.27 -5.19 7.55
CA TYR A 108 -5.62 -5.22 8.11
C TYR A 108 -5.71 -6.09 9.36
N THR A 109 -5.14 -7.30 9.35
CA THR A 109 -5.09 -8.15 10.55
C THR A 109 -4.32 -7.48 11.67
N SER A 110 -3.21 -6.79 11.37
CA SER A 110 -2.44 -6.03 12.37
C SER A 110 -3.29 -4.91 12.98
N SER A 111 -4.06 -4.18 12.16
CA SER A 111 -5.00 -3.16 12.63
C SER A 111 -5.99 -3.73 13.65
N LEU A 112 -6.59 -4.90 13.35
CA LEU A 112 -7.53 -5.57 14.26
C LEU A 112 -6.87 -6.01 15.57
N VAL A 113 -5.64 -6.52 15.52
CA VAL A 113 -4.88 -6.89 16.73
C VAL A 113 -4.65 -5.68 17.62
N TRP A 114 -4.16 -4.57 17.06
CA TRP A 114 -3.91 -3.35 17.84
C TRP A 114 -5.20 -2.72 18.38
N TRP A 115 -6.30 -2.82 17.63
CA TRP A 115 -7.62 -2.39 18.08
C TRP A 115 -8.05 -3.16 19.33
N LYS A 116 -7.97 -4.50 19.29
CA LYS A 116 -8.29 -5.38 20.44
C LYS A 116 -7.43 -5.06 21.66
N ASN A 117 -6.16 -4.69 21.44
CA ASN A 117 -5.24 -4.28 22.48
C ASN A 117 -5.42 -2.82 22.94
N ARG A 118 -6.49 -2.14 22.52
CA ARG A 118 -6.84 -0.74 22.84
C ARG A 118 -5.79 0.29 22.40
N ASN A 119 -4.86 -0.08 21.52
CA ASN A 119 -3.92 0.85 20.91
C ASN A 119 -4.50 1.40 19.60
N ILE A 120 -5.40 2.37 19.75
CA ILE A 120 -6.17 2.92 18.62
C ILE A 120 -5.26 3.60 17.59
N LYS A 121 -4.22 4.33 18.03
CA LYS A 121 -3.28 4.99 17.12
C LYS A 121 -2.56 4.00 16.20
N LYS A 122 -2.00 2.91 16.76
CA LYS A 122 -1.38 1.85 15.94
C LYS A 122 -2.39 1.13 15.07
N SER A 123 -3.59 0.88 15.58
CA SER A 123 -4.66 0.28 14.77
C SER A 123 -4.97 1.12 13.53
N MET A 124 -5.15 2.43 13.71
CA MET A 124 -5.42 3.39 12.62
C MET A 124 -4.24 3.50 11.66
N PHE A 125 -3.01 3.49 12.17
CA PHE A 125 -1.82 3.42 11.33
C PHE A 125 -1.82 2.20 10.39
N TYR A 126 -2.02 0.99 10.93
CA TYR A 126 -2.04 -0.21 10.08
C TYR A 126 -3.27 -0.27 9.17
N LEU A 127 -4.40 0.30 9.60
CA LEU A 127 -5.57 0.46 8.73
C LEU A 127 -5.26 1.37 7.55
N GLY A 128 -4.56 2.48 7.79
CA GLY A 128 -4.11 3.39 6.74
C GLY A 128 -3.21 2.70 5.71
N ALA A 129 -2.27 1.88 6.18
CA ALA A 129 -1.42 1.07 5.29
C ALA A 129 -2.23 0.06 4.45
N ALA A 130 -3.29 -0.52 5.00
CA ALA A 130 -4.20 -1.38 4.24
C ALA A 130 -5.02 -0.57 3.22
N CYS A 131 -5.55 0.58 3.61
CA CYS A 131 -6.28 1.49 2.73
C CYS A 131 -5.45 1.93 1.53
N HIS A 132 -4.15 2.21 1.73
CA HIS A 132 -3.20 2.52 0.65
C HIS A 132 -3.25 1.44 -0.45
N LEU A 133 -3.13 0.17 -0.07
CA LEU A 133 -3.12 -0.94 -1.03
C LEU A 133 -4.47 -1.14 -1.71
N VAL A 134 -5.58 -0.95 -1.00
CA VAL A 134 -6.93 -0.99 -1.58
C VAL A 134 -7.09 0.13 -2.62
N GLN A 135 -6.57 1.32 -2.34
CA GLN A 135 -6.60 2.47 -3.26
C GLN A 135 -5.71 2.21 -4.47
N ASP A 136 -4.49 1.69 -4.29
CA ASP A 136 -3.57 1.36 -5.39
C ASP A 136 -4.22 0.39 -6.40
N VAL A 137 -4.95 -0.63 -5.94
CA VAL A 137 -5.60 -1.58 -6.87
C VAL A 137 -6.83 -1.00 -7.60
N THR A 138 -7.21 0.25 -7.33
CA THR A 138 -8.19 0.97 -8.18
C THR A 138 -7.52 1.66 -9.37
N VAL A 139 -6.19 1.74 -9.38
CA VAL A 139 -5.40 2.34 -10.46
C VAL A 139 -4.99 1.23 -11.46
N PRO A 140 -5.35 1.34 -12.75
CA PRO A 140 -5.18 0.24 -13.72
C PRO A 140 -3.75 -0.31 -13.84
N GLN A 141 -2.72 0.51 -13.60
CA GLN A 141 -1.32 0.14 -13.71
C GLN A 141 -0.88 -0.84 -12.61
N HIS A 142 -1.44 -0.71 -11.39
CA HIS A 142 -1.19 -1.61 -10.26
C HIS A 142 -1.85 -2.99 -10.46
N VAL A 143 -3.02 -3.02 -11.12
CA VAL A 143 -3.75 -4.28 -11.42
C VAL A 143 -3.16 -5.04 -12.61
N ASN A 144 -2.65 -4.32 -13.61
CA ASN A 144 -2.05 -4.92 -14.79
C ASN A 144 -0.59 -5.35 -14.61
N ILE A 145 0.00 -5.13 -13.42
CA ILE A 145 1.41 -5.43 -13.10
C ILE A 145 2.37 -4.74 -14.11
N LYS A 146 2.11 -3.46 -14.40
CA LYS A 146 2.90 -2.66 -15.35
C LYS A 146 3.69 -1.58 -14.63
N LEU A 147 4.92 -1.92 -14.20
CA LEU A 147 5.82 -1.01 -13.47
C LEU A 147 6.36 0.15 -14.33
N PHE A 148 6.61 -0.08 -15.62
CA PHE A 148 7.43 0.83 -16.45
C PHE A 148 6.68 1.65 -17.50
N LYS A 149 5.39 1.39 -17.78
CA LYS A 149 4.63 2.16 -18.78
C LYS A 149 3.88 3.32 -18.12
N HIS A 150 4.46 4.51 -18.14
CA HIS A 150 3.85 5.79 -17.72
C HIS A 150 3.25 5.84 -16.30
N HIS A 151 3.50 4.83 -15.47
CA HIS A 151 2.97 4.69 -14.11
C HIS A 151 3.23 5.95 -13.26
N ARG A 152 4.51 6.30 -13.12
CA ARG A 152 4.94 7.49 -12.38
C ARG A 152 4.52 8.81 -13.03
N GLN A 153 4.31 8.84 -14.35
CA GLN A 153 3.87 10.04 -15.05
C GLN A 153 2.38 10.30 -14.75
N TYR A 154 1.57 9.25 -14.79
CA TYR A 154 0.16 9.31 -14.43
C TYR A 154 -0.03 9.70 -12.96
N GLU A 155 0.65 9.03 -12.03
CA GLU A 155 0.58 9.33 -10.59
C GLU A 155 1.07 10.74 -10.21
N ARG A 156 1.86 11.39 -11.07
CA ARG A 156 2.29 12.78 -10.87
C ARG A 156 1.33 13.80 -11.47
N TRP A 157 0.55 13.39 -12.47
CA TRP A 157 -0.43 14.25 -13.14
C TRP A 157 -1.71 14.38 -12.31
N VAL A 158 -2.15 13.28 -11.70
CA VAL A 158 -3.25 13.25 -10.70
C VAL A 158 -2.80 13.87 -9.39
#